data_AF-A0A135HNH6-F1
#
_entry.id   AF-A0A135HNH6-F1
#
_cell.length_a   1.000
_cell.length_b   1.000
_cell.length_c   1.000
_cell.angle_alpha   90.00
_cell.angle_beta   90.00
_cell.angle_gamma   90.00
#
_symmetry.space_group_name_H-M   'P 1'
#
loop_
_entity.id
_entity.type
_entity.pdbx_description
1 polymer ?
#
loop_
_entity_poly.entity_id
_entity_poly.type
_entity_poly.pdbx_seq_one_letter_code
_entity_poly.pdbx_strand_id
1 'polypeptide(L)'
;MDQLGDALEGSNNPMTIARTISADGSVSADGGPNPVLGLSFITADDMDVAIDLARSCPHLTAGGWIEVAELPAKVYRPKDMR
;
A
#
# COMPACT_ATOMS: atom_id res chain seq x y z
N MET A 1 -5.79 5.79 8.11
CA MET A 1 -5.23 6.61 7.02
C MET A 1 -6.11 7.84 6.80
N ASP A 2 -6.76 8.31 7.86
CA ASP A 2 -7.98 9.11 7.72
C ASP A 2 -7.66 10.59 7.44
N GLN A 3 -6.37 10.93 7.50
CA GLN A 3 -5.82 12.26 7.22
C GLN A 3 -5.40 12.45 5.76
N LEU A 4 -5.48 11.42 4.91
CA LEU A 4 -5.13 11.53 3.49
C LEU A 4 -6.19 12.28 2.67
N GLY A 5 -7.40 12.46 3.20
CA GLY A 5 -8.46 13.24 2.53
C GLY A 5 -8.69 12.82 1.08
N ASP A 6 -8.77 13.80 0.19
CA ASP A 6 -9.02 13.61 -1.25
C ASP A 6 -7.85 12.92 -1.97
N ALA A 7 -6.66 12.84 -1.35
CA ALA A 7 -5.54 12.13 -1.95
C ALA A 7 -5.72 10.60 -1.89
N LEU A 8 -6.55 10.07 -0.97
CA LEU A 8 -6.81 8.63 -0.89
C LEU A 8 -7.82 8.19 -1.94
N GLU A 9 -7.41 7.26 -2.80
CA GLU A 9 -8.27 6.64 -3.79
C GLU A 9 -8.99 5.43 -3.17
N GLY A 10 -10.26 5.61 -2.81
CA GLY A 10 -11.11 4.56 -2.24
C GLY A 10 -10.87 4.31 -0.74
N SER A 11 -11.20 3.10 -0.27
CA SER A 11 -10.91 2.69 1.11
C SER A 11 -9.50 2.12 1.20
N ASN A 12 -8.83 2.36 2.34
CA ASN A 12 -7.65 1.56 2.69
C ASN A 12 -8.04 0.08 2.76
N ASN A 13 -7.20 -0.79 2.21
CA ASN A 13 -7.46 -2.22 2.11
C ASN A 13 -6.62 -2.96 3.16
N PRO A 14 -7.19 -3.36 4.31
CA PRO A 14 -6.46 -4.17 5.28
C PRO A 14 -6.14 -5.54 4.67
N MET A 15 -4.91 -6.01 4.88
CA MET A 15 -4.47 -7.32 4.43
C MET A 15 -4.31 -8.27 5.61
N THR A 16 -4.75 -9.52 5.44
CA THR A 16 -4.43 -10.60 6.36
C THR A 16 -2.99 -11.09 6.14
N ILE A 17 -2.51 -11.98 7.01
CA ILE A 17 -1.17 -12.57 6.87
C ILE A 17 -0.96 -13.12 5.45
N ALA A 18 0.01 -12.56 4.74
CA ALA A 18 0.36 -12.94 3.38
C ALA A 18 1.12 -14.28 3.35
N ARG A 19 1.09 -14.95 2.20
CA ARG A 19 1.93 -16.11 1.90
C ARG A 19 2.99 -15.69 0.88
N THR A 20 4.22 -16.12 1.08
CA THR A 20 5.30 -15.86 0.12
C THR A 20 5.58 -17.13 -0.65
N ILE A 21 5.57 -17.04 -1.99
CA ILE A 21 6.01 -18.12 -2.87
C ILE A 21 7.43 -17.78 -3.33
N SER A 22 8.38 -18.63 -3.01
CA SER A 22 9.79 -18.48 -3.40
C SER A 22 10.02 -18.97 -4.84
N ALA A 23 11.16 -18.62 -5.43
CA ALA A 23 11.50 -19.00 -6.82
C ALA A 23 11.58 -20.53 -7.03
N ASP A 24 11.84 -21.30 -5.97
CA ASP A 24 11.86 -22.77 -5.98
C ASP A 24 10.45 -23.39 -5.80
N GLY A 25 9.40 -22.57 -5.67
CA GLY A 25 8.02 -22.99 -5.45
C GLY A 25 7.66 -23.26 -3.99
N SER A 26 8.58 -23.08 -3.04
CA SER A 26 8.27 -23.21 -1.61
C SER A 26 7.36 -22.08 -1.12
N VAL A 27 6.49 -22.37 -0.16
CA VAL A 27 5.51 -21.42 0.39
C VAL A 27 5.78 -21.16 1.87
N SER A 28 5.98 -19.89 2.25
CA SER A 28 6.06 -19.46 3.65
C SER A 28 4.76 -18.81 4.14
N ALA A 29 4.60 -18.81 5.45
CA ALA A 29 3.40 -18.34 6.13
C ALA A 29 3.53 -16.93 6.74
N ASP A 30 4.64 -16.24 6.51
CA ASP A 30 5.06 -15.02 7.22
C ASP A 30 4.99 -13.74 6.38
N GLY A 31 4.73 -13.84 5.07
CA GLY A 31 4.74 -12.68 4.16
C GLY A 31 6.13 -12.13 3.85
N GLY A 32 7.20 -12.85 4.23
CA GLY A 32 8.58 -12.44 4.01
C GLY A 32 9.10 -11.46 5.09
N PRO A 33 10.26 -10.82 4.84
CA PRO A 33 10.93 -9.98 5.84
C PRO A 33 10.22 -8.65 6.13
N ASN A 34 9.36 -8.19 5.22
CA ASN A 34 8.50 -7.03 5.41
C ASN A 34 7.07 -7.35 4.93
N PRO A 35 6.24 -7.99 5.77
CA PRO A 35 4.91 -8.42 5.36
C PRO A 35 3.98 -7.23 5.15
N VAL A 36 3.29 -7.21 4.00
CA VAL A 36 2.27 -6.19 3.70
C VAL A 36 1.01 -6.45 4.53
N LEU A 37 0.66 -5.49 5.38
CA LEU A 37 -0.53 -5.54 6.25
C LEU A 37 -1.66 -4.61 5.78
N GLY A 38 -1.41 -3.82 4.73
CA GLY A 38 -2.43 -2.98 4.11
C GLY A 38 -1.96 -2.39 2.78
N LEU A 39 -2.93 -2.06 1.93
CA LEU A 39 -2.70 -1.43 0.64
C LEU A 39 -3.59 -0.19 0.48
N SER A 40 -2.96 0.95 0.18
CA SER A 40 -3.62 2.20 -0.16
C SER A 40 -3.15 2.66 -1.54
N PHE A 41 -4.05 3.28 -2.29
CA PHE A 41 -3.70 4.04 -3.48
C PHE A 41 -3.88 5.52 -3.18
N ILE A 42 -2.89 6.33 -3.56
CA ILE A 42 -2.96 7.78 -3.40
C ILE A 42 -2.69 8.48 -4.72
N THR A 43 -3.35 9.62 -4.92
CA THR A 43 -3.01 10.57 -5.98
C THR A 43 -2.12 11.66 -5.40
N ALA A 44 -0.95 11.85 -6.01
CA ALA A 44 0.03 12.87 -5.67
C ALA A 44 0.65 13.44 -6.95
N ASP A 45 1.20 14.65 -6.88
CA ASP A 45 1.82 15.31 -8.04
C ASP A 45 3.13 14.63 -8.47
N ASP A 46 3.87 14.09 -7.50
CA ASP A 46 5.12 13.35 -7.69
C ASP A 46 5.41 12.41 -6.49
N MET A 47 6.51 11.66 -6.61
CA MET A 47 6.99 10.74 -5.57
C MET A 47 7.32 11.42 -4.24
N ASP A 48 7.86 12.63 -4.24
CA ASP A 48 8.24 13.33 -3.00
C ASP A 48 6.97 13.71 -2.21
N VAL A 49 5.95 14.24 -2.91
CA VAL A 49 4.64 14.50 -2.33
C VAL A 49 3.99 13.21 -1.81
N ALA A 50 4.08 12.11 -2.56
CA ALA A 50 3.56 10.81 -2.13
C ALA A 50 4.24 10.30 -0.85
N ILE A 51 5.55 10.46 -0.74
CA ILE A 51 6.33 10.09 0.45
C ILE A 51 5.90 10.94 1.65
N ASP A 52 5.77 12.25 1.47
CA ASP A 52 5.36 13.15 2.56
C ASP A 52 3.93 12.85 3.03
N LEU A 53 3.01 12.51 2.13
CA LEU A 53 1.69 12.00 2.50
C LEU A 53 1.78 10.68 3.27
N ALA A 54 2.59 9.72 2.81
CA ALA A 54 2.76 8.43 3.45
C ALA A 54 3.38 8.52 4.87
N ARG A 55 4.21 9.54 5.14
CA ARG A 55 4.79 9.81 6.46
C ARG A 55 3.76 10.10 7.55
N SER A 56 2.55 10.50 7.18
CA SER A 56 1.43 10.68 8.12
C SER A 56 0.83 9.36 8.62
N CYS A 57 1.24 8.21 8.07
CA CYS A 57 0.67 6.92 8.42
C CYS A 57 0.95 6.55 9.89
N PRO A 58 -0.09 6.27 10.71
CA PRO A 58 0.09 5.82 12.09
C PRO A 58 0.85 4.49 12.22
N HIS A 59 0.97 3.72 11.14
CA HIS A 59 1.76 2.49 11.15
C HIS A 59 3.25 2.76 11.42
N LEU A 60 3.75 3.92 11.00
CA LEU A 60 5.13 4.34 11.25
C LEU A 60 5.38 4.62 12.73
N THR A 61 4.42 5.21 13.46
CA THR A 61 4.55 5.45 14.91
C THR A 61 4.45 4.17 15.73
N ALA A 62 3.83 3.13 15.17
CA ALA A 62 3.82 1.78 15.74
C ALA A 62 5.12 0.97 15.44
N GLY A 63 6.11 1.58 14.77
CA GLY A 63 7.39 0.95 14.42
C GLY A 63 7.36 0.11 13.15
N GLY A 64 6.29 0.22 12.34
CA GLY A 64 6.18 -0.44 11.06
C GLY A 64 6.86 0.31 9.91
N TRP A 65 6.69 -0.21 8.70
CA TRP A 65 7.29 0.32 7.47
C TRP A 65 6.22 0.61 6.43
N ILE A 66 6.54 1.50 5.49
CA ILE A 66 5.69 1.80 4.33
C ILE A 66 6.57 1.77 3.09
N GLU A 67 6.22 0.93 2.11
CA GLU A 67 6.76 1.04 0.76
C GLU A 67 5.91 1.99 -0.09
N VAL A 68 6.56 2.87 -0.83
CA VAL A 68 5.91 3.81 -1.76
C VAL A 68 6.45 3.56 -3.16
N ALA A 69 5.55 3.40 -4.13
CA ALA A 69 5.90 3.14 -5.51
C ALA A 69 4.91 3.82 -6.46
N GLU A 70 5.43 4.32 -7.58
CA GLU A 70 4.62 4.87 -8.66
C GLU A 70 4.05 3.74 -9.51
N LEU A 71 2.78 3.90 -9.88
CA LEU A 71 2.19 3.01 -10.87
C LEU A 71 2.64 3.47 -12.27
N PRO A 72 3.10 2.56 -13.15
CA PRO A 72 3.66 2.91 -14.46
C PRO A 72 2.63 3.49 -15.46
N ALA A 73 1.36 3.60 -15.06
CA ALA A 73 0.28 4.37 -15.70
C ALA A 73 -0.83 4.55 -14.66
N LYS A 74 -1.89 5.34 -14.95
CA LYS A 74 -3.15 5.25 -14.18
C LYS A 74 -3.69 3.82 -14.30
N VAL A 75 -3.34 2.97 -13.35
CA VAL A 75 -3.81 1.59 -13.24
C VAL A 75 -5.31 1.65 -13.01
N TYR A 76 -6.03 1.06 -13.97
CA TYR A 76 -7.42 0.61 -13.90
C TYR A 76 -8.40 1.49 -13.10
N ARG A 77 -9.16 2.33 -13.80
CA ARG A 77 -10.48 2.77 -13.33
C ARG A 77 -11.52 1.74 -13.81
N PRO A 78 -12.01 0.81 -12.97
CA PRO A 78 -13.23 0.10 -13.33
C PRO A 78 -14.31 1.15 -13.52
N LYS A 79 -14.89 1.24 -14.73
CA LYS A 79 -15.93 2.23 -15.02
C LYS A 79 -17.20 2.02 -14.19
N ASP A 80 -17.42 0.85 -13.59
CA ASP A 80 -18.75 0.44 -13.17
C ASP A 80 -18.79 -0.48 -11.93
N MET A 81 -18.10 -0.14 -10.83
CA MET A 81 -18.38 -0.82 -9.54
C MET A 81 -19.28 0.10 -8.70
N ARG A 82 -20.59 -0.21 -8.75
CA ARG A 82 -21.62 0.31 -7.85
C ARG A 82 -21.40 -0.15 -6.43
#